data_AF-A0AAV5GIZ2-F1
#
_entry.id   AF-A0AAV5GIZ2-F1
#
_cell.length_a   1.000
_cell.length_b   1.000
_cell.length_c   1.000
_cell.angle_alpha   90.00
_cell.angle_beta   90.00
_cell.angle_gamma   90.00
#
_symmetry.space_group_name_H-M   'P 1'
#
loop_
_entity.id
_entity.type
_entity.pdbx_description
1 polymer ?
#
loop_
_entity_poly.entity_id
_entity_poly.type
_entity_poly.pdbx_seq_one_letter_code
_entity_poly.pdbx_strand_id
1 'polypeptide(L)'
;MPSNLDAHIQKRGHITTFSILAVSSLITWFNDGGYPSGAIRDRTRFLLFTGLWTFVFTFVYIFGFLKASTSFLFSIASHAVWLFVTWVFWLAGAAAITASLDGGLSCGDWPFANCNQLNALEAFAWISWIIITIMLAFVLFAGARSARSGSGFGGPMVDV
;
A
#
# COMPACT_ATOMS: atom_id res chain seq x y z
N MET A 1 -16.38 2.40 -25.97
CA MET A 1 -14.93 2.66 -25.74
C MET A 1 -14.76 2.80 -24.25
N PRO A 2 -14.04 1.90 -23.55
CA PRO A 2 -13.75 2.13 -22.14
C PRO A 2 -12.94 3.41 -22.05
N SER A 3 -13.45 4.35 -21.27
CA SER A 3 -12.83 5.65 -21.09
C SER A 3 -11.48 5.42 -20.40
N ASN A 4 -10.44 6.20 -20.71
CA ASN A 4 -9.11 6.05 -20.10
C ASN A 4 -9.11 6.11 -18.56
N LEU A 5 -10.23 6.55 -17.97
CA LEU A 5 -10.51 6.53 -16.53
C LEU A 5 -10.65 5.10 -15.97
N ASP A 6 -11.28 4.18 -16.71
CA ASP A 6 -11.52 2.79 -16.29
C ASP A 6 -10.19 2.02 -16.17
N ALA A 7 -9.28 2.23 -17.12
CA ALA A 7 -7.96 1.59 -17.11
C ALA A 7 -7.05 2.06 -15.95
N HIS A 8 -7.24 3.29 -15.47
CA HIS A 8 -6.44 3.88 -14.39
C HIS A 8 -6.92 3.45 -13.00
N ILE A 9 -8.23 3.35 -12.80
CA ILE A 9 -8.85 2.89 -11.54
C ILE A 9 -8.65 1.38 -11.37
N GLN A 10 -8.80 0.62 -12.47
CA GLN A 10 -8.67 -0.83 -12.45
C GLN A 10 -7.25 -1.26 -12.07
N LYS A 11 -6.19 -0.71 -12.70
CA LYS A 11 -4.79 -1.11 -12.43
C LYS A 11 -4.31 -0.81 -10.99
N ARG A 12 -4.83 0.23 -10.33
CA ARG A 12 -4.32 0.69 -9.02
C ARG A 12 -4.86 -0.13 -7.84
N GLY A 13 -6.08 -0.66 -7.92
CA GLY A 13 -6.67 -1.48 -6.85
C GLY A 13 -6.20 -2.94 -6.84
N HIS A 14 -5.72 -3.45 -7.97
CA HIS A 14 -5.33 -4.86 -8.10
C HIS A 14 -4.18 -5.25 -7.18
N ILE A 15 -3.10 -4.47 -7.12
CA ILE A 15 -1.91 -4.88 -6.36
C ILE A 15 -2.20 -4.90 -4.85
N THR A 16 -2.92 -3.92 -4.33
CA THR A 16 -3.27 -3.87 -2.90
C THR A 16 -4.24 -5.00 -2.52
N THR A 17 -5.21 -5.31 -3.38
CA THR A 17 -6.15 -6.43 -3.15
C THR A 17 -5.43 -7.78 -3.23
N PHE A 18 -4.53 -7.97 -4.20
CA PHE A 18 -3.69 -9.16 -4.28
C PHE A 18 -2.76 -9.32 -3.06
N SER A 19 -2.15 -8.24 -2.57
CA SER A 19 -1.35 -8.26 -1.34
C SER A 19 -2.19 -8.68 -0.11
N ILE A 20 -3.42 -8.19 0.01
CA ILE A 20 -4.32 -8.56 1.13
C ILE A 20 -4.72 -10.02 1.04
N LEU A 21 -5.05 -10.53 -0.15
CA LEU A 21 -5.40 -11.93 -0.36
C LEU A 21 -4.22 -12.85 -0.02
N ALA A 22 -3.01 -12.49 -0.45
CA ALA A 22 -1.79 -13.23 -0.14
C ALA A 22 -1.51 -13.26 1.37
N VAL A 23 -1.66 -12.14 2.08
CA VAL A 23 -1.45 -12.09 3.53
C VAL A 23 -2.56 -12.83 4.29
N SER A 24 -3.81 -12.72 3.86
CA SER A 24 -4.96 -13.33 4.53
C SER A 24 -4.91 -14.85 4.44
N SER A 25 -4.60 -15.39 3.25
CA SER A 25 -4.39 -16.83 3.03
C SER A 25 -3.21 -17.38 3.85
N LEU A 26 -2.17 -16.58 4.02
CA LEU A 26 -1.01 -16.93 4.84
C LEU A 26 -1.37 -16.98 6.34
N ILE A 27 -2.21 -16.06 6.83
CA ILE A 27 -2.65 -16.04 8.24
C ILE A 27 -3.59 -17.19 8.56
N THR A 28 -4.52 -17.54 7.68
CA THR A 28 -5.42 -18.70 7.89
C THR A 28 -4.60 -19.97 8.04
N TRP A 29 -3.58 -20.17 7.21
CA TRP A 29 -2.76 -21.36 7.28
C TRP A 29 -1.83 -21.35 8.49
N PHE A 30 -1.25 -20.20 8.86
CA PHE A 30 -0.42 -20.11 10.06
C PHE A 30 -1.18 -20.27 11.37
N ASN A 31 -2.49 -20.01 11.39
CA ASN A 31 -3.33 -20.37 12.53
C ASN A 31 -3.52 -21.89 12.66
N ASP A 32 -3.49 -22.63 11.55
CA ASP A 32 -3.65 -24.09 11.53
C ASP A 32 -2.33 -24.85 11.73
N GLY A 33 -1.21 -24.35 11.17
CA GLY A 33 0.12 -24.99 11.21
C GLY A 33 1.12 -24.36 12.18
N GLY A 34 0.79 -23.24 12.81
CA GLY A 34 1.68 -22.46 13.67
C GLY A 34 2.67 -21.58 12.90
N TYR A 35 3.07 -20.44 13.49
CA TYR A 35 4.06 -19.54 12.90
C TYR A 35 5.50 -20.05 13.17
N PRO A 36 6.43 -19.96 12.21
CA PRO A 36 7.84 -20.35 12.41
C PRO A 36 8.53 -19.60 13.56
N SER A 37 8.11 -18.35 13.79
CA SER A 37 8.54 -17.55 14.94
C SER A 37 7.49 -16.49 15.28
N GLY A 38 7.46 -16.05 16.55
CA GLY A 38 6.63 -14.89 16.96
C GLY A 38 6.99 -13.61 16.21
N ALA A 39 8.26 -13.48 15.81
CA ALA A 39 8.78 -12.42 14.99
C ALA A 39 8.09 -12.34 13.61
N ILE A 40 7.98 -13.46 12.89
CA ILE A 40 7.31 -13.52 11.59
C ILE A 40 5.82 -13.24 11.75
N ARG A 41 5.18 -13.83 12.78
CA ARG A 41 3.77 -13.61 13.08
C ARG A 41 3.41 -12.13 13.18
N ASP A 42 4.13 -11.40 14.02
CA ASP A 42 3.77 -10.02 14.36
C ASP A 42 3.97 -9.09 13.15
N ARG A 43 4.98 -9.38 12.31
CA ARG A 43 5.26 -8.64 11.08
C ARG A 43 4.28 -8.94 9.96
N THR A 44 3.88 -10.21 9.78
CA THR A 44 2.82 -10.58 8.83
C THR A 44 1.49 -9.93 9.21
N ARG A 45 1.16 -9.87 10.51
CA ARG A 45 -0.04 -9.18 11.00
C ARG A 45 0.03 -7.67 10.78
N PHE A 46 1.19 -7.05 10.97
CA PHE A 46 1.39 -5.65 10.64
C PHE A 46 1.19 -5.39 9.14
N LEU A 47 1.73 -6.24 8.27
CA LEU A 47 1.51 -6.13 6.82
C LEU A 47 0.03 -6.35 6.43
N LEU A 48 -0.70 -7.22 7.13
CA LEU A 48 -2.16 -7.34 6.94
C LEU A 48 -2.86 -6.03 7.28
N PHE A 49 -2.54 -5.45 8.45
CA PHE A 49 -3.07 -4.16 8.86
C PHE A 49 -2.76 -3.08 7.82
N THR A 50 -1.51 -2.99 7.35
CA THR A 50 -1.09 -2.02 6.34
C THR A 50 -1.82 -2.22 5.01
N GLY A 51 -2.07 -3.47 4.61
CA GLY A 51 -2.90 -3.80 3.46
C GLY A 51 -4.34 -3.30 3.63
N LEU A 52 -5.00 -3.65 4.72
CA LEU A 52 -6.37 -3.22 5.05
C LEU A 52 -6.49 -1.70 5.18
N TRP A 53 -5.53 -1.06 5.86
CA TRP A 53 -5.39 0.39 5.94
C TRP A 53 -5.39 1.02 4.54
N THR A 54 -4.51 0.53 3.67
CA THR A 54 -4.38 1.07 2.31
C THR A 54 -5.67 0.85 1.52
N PHE A 55 -6.31 -0.31 1.62
CA PHE A 55 -7.54 -0.64 0.90
C PHE A 55 -8.74 0.21 1.35
N VAL A 56 -9.00 0.28 2.66
CA VAL A 56 -10.12 1.04 3.22
C VAL A 56 -9.98 2.51 2.88
N PHE A 57 -8.80 3.10 3.14
CA PHE A 57 -8.60 4.52 2.85
C PHE A 57 -8.59 4.82 1.36
N THR A 58 -8.07 3.93 0.51
CA THR A 58 -8.20 4.10 -0.96
C THR A 58 -9.67 4.19 -1.36
N PHE A 59 -10.54 3.34 -0.81
CA PHE A 59 -11.97 3.40 -1.10
C PHE A 59 -12.60 4.72 -0.61
N VAL A 60 -12.24 5.16 0.61
CA VAL A 60 -12.70 6.44 1.18
C VAL A 60 -12.26 7.63 0.33
N TYR A 61 -11.00 7.69 -0.09
CA TYR A 61 -10.47 8.78 -0.91
C TYR A 61 -11.06 8.78 -2.33
N ILE A 62 -11.25 7.62 -2.96
CA ILE A 62 -11.91 7.53 -4.28
C ILE A 62 -13.37 7.98 -4.18
N PHE A 63 -14.14 7.43 -3.24
CA PHE A 63 -15.56 7.78 -3.09
C PHE A 63 -15.73 9.26 -2.71
N GLY A 64 -14.88 9.74 -1.82
CA GLY A 64 -14.83 11.13 -1.40
C GLY A 64 -14.51 12.10 -2.52
N PHE A 65 -13.52 11.78 -3.35
CA PHE A 65 -13.18 12.56 -4.55
C PHE A 65 -14.35 12.61 -5.55
N LEU A 66 -15.06 11.50 -5.75
CA LEU A 66 -16.22 11.45 -6.66
C LEU A 66 -17.42 12.24 -6.15
N LYS A 67 -17.63 12.32 -4.84
CA LYS A 67 -18.82 12.93 -4.24
C LYS A 67 -18.61 14.38 -3.76
N ALA A 68 -17.38 14.74 -3.41
CA ALA A 68 -17.07 15.99 -2.72
C ALA A 68 -15.69 16.54 -3.14
N SER A 69 -15.47 16.66 -4.46
CA SER A 69 -14.20 17.16 -5.05
C SER A 69 -13.79 18.56 -4.58
N THR A 70 -14.74 19.38 -4.08
CA THR A 70 -14.52 20.74 -3.58
C THR A 70 -14.21 20.82 -2.08
N SER A 71 -14.26 19.70 -1.35
CA SER A 71 -14.01 19.69 0.10
C SER A 71 -12.51 19.63 0.42
N PHE A 72 -12.06 20.45 1.38
CA PHE A 72 -10.67 20.50 1.86
C PHE A 72 -10.13 19.14 2.33
N LEU A 73 -11.01 18.27 2.83
CA LEU A 73 -10.71 16.88 3.21
C LEU A 73 -10.18 16.02 2.05
N PHE A 74 -10.47 16.38 0.80
CA PHE A 74 -9.97 15.70 -0.41
C PHE A 74 -8.96 16.56 -1.18
N SER A 75 -8.39 17.58 -0.53
CA SER A 75 -7.32 18.42 -1.08
C SER A 75 -6.03 17.63 -1.36
N ILE A 76 -5.12 18.25 -2.11
CA ILE A 76 -3.77 17.76 -2.35
C ILE A 76 -3.03 17.51 -1.03
N ALA A 77 -3.18 18.41 -0.04
CA ALA A 77 -2.56 18.29 1.27
C ALA A 77 -3.02 17.02 2.02
N SER A 78 -4.33 16.73 2.02
CA SER A 78 -4.89 15.54 2.66
C SER A 78 -4.35 14.24 2.03
N HIS A 79 -4.30 14.20 0.68
CA HIS A 79 -3.73 13.06 -0.04
C HIS A 79 -2.24 12.89 0.26
N ALA A 80 -1.48 13.99 0.34
CA ALA A 80 -0.05 13.95 0.65
C ALA A 80 0.20 13.38 2.06
N VAL A 81 -0.55 13.83 3.06
CA VAL A 81 -0.44 13.34 4.45
C VAL A 81 -0.79 11.85 4.53
N TRP A 82 -1.91 11.44 3.92
CA TRP A 82 -2.31 10.03 3.94
C TRP A 82 -1.32 9.12 3.19
N LEU A 83 -0.84 9.54 2.01
CA LEU A 83 0.18 8.80 1.28
C LEU A 83 1.49 8.72 2.04
N PHE A 84 1.89 9.78 2.75
CA PHE A 84 3.09 9.78 3.58
C PHE A 84 2.99 8.78 4.74
N VAL A 85 1.87 8.78 5.48
CA VAL A 85 1.63 7.79 6.56
C VAL A 85 1.64 6.37 5.99
N THR A 86 0.97 6.16 4.86
CA THR A 86 0.92 4.86 4.17
C THR A 86 2.31 4.42 3.70
N TRP A 87 3.12 5.35 3.21
CA TRP A 87 4.51 5.11 2.82
C TRP A 87 5.36 4.63 3.99
N VAL A 88 5.22 5.27 5.17
CA VAL A 88 5.92 4.86 6.40
C VAL A 88 5.50 3.45 6.82
N PHE A 89 4.21 3.12 6.77
CA PHE A 89 3.73 1.78 7.13
C PHE A 89 4.26 0.70 6.18
N TRP A 90 4.26 0.93 4.87
CA TRP A 90 4.83 -0.01 3.91
C TRP A 90 6.33 -0.16 4.06
N LEU A 91 7.07 0.94 4.29
CA LEU A 91 8.51 0.89 4.51
C LEU A 91 8.85 0.09 5.77
N ALA A 92 8.19 0.41 6.89
CA ALA A 92 8.40 -0.28 8.16
C ALA A 92 8.05 -1.77 8.05
N GLY A 93 6.96 -2.11 7.34
CA GLY A 93 6.53 -3.49 7.15
C GLY A 93 7.49 -4.28 6.27
N ALA A 94 7.92 -3.71 5.15
CA ALA A 94 8.89 -4.31 4.23
C ALA A 94 10.25 -4.53 4.93
N ALA A 95 10.79 -3.51 5.58
CA ALA A 95 12.05 -3.62 6.31
C ALA A 95 11.97 -4.64 7.45
N ALA A 96 10.87 -4.65 8.21
CA ALA A 96 10.71 -5.57 9.32
C ALA A 96 10.63 -7.03 8.85
N ILE A 97 9.87 -7.32 7.78
CA ILE A 97 9.77 -8.69 7.25
C ILE A 97 11.10 -9.14 6.65
N THR A 98 11.77 -8.29 5.85
CA THR A 98 13.12 -8.56 5.32
C THR A 98 14.12 -8.91 6.43
N ALA A 99 14.11 -8.16 7.54
CA ALA A 99 14.99 -8.43 8.68
C ALA A 99 14.68 -9.76 9.41
N SER A 100 13.49 -10.34 9.23
CA SER A 100 13.15 -11.66 9.80
C SER A 100 13.46 -12.81 8.88
N LEU A 101 13.58 -12.52 7.58
CA LEU A 101 13.88 -13.49 6.54
C LEU A 101 15.36 -13.45 6.14
N ASP A 102 16.16 -12.61 6.80
CA ASP A 102 17.59 -12.39 6.53
C ASP A 102 17.87 -11.99 5.07
N GLY A 103 16.96 -11.22 4.46
CA GLY A 103 17.07 -10.80 3.05
C GLY A 103 16.48 -11.78 2.03
N GLY A 104 15.85 -12.87 2.47
CA GLY A 104 15.09 -13.80 1.63
C GLY A 104 15.35 -15.26 1.99
N LEU A 105 14.34 -16.11 1.81
CA LEU A 105 14.43 -17.53 2.17
C LEU A 105 14.88 -18.40 0.98
N SER A 106 15.85 -19.30 1.22
CA SER A 106 16.12 -20.41 0.30
C SER A 106 15.16 -21.57 0.60
N CYS A 107 14.18 -21.79 -0.29
CA CYS A 107 13.12 -22.77 -0.07
C CYS A 107 13.51 -24.23 -0.33
N GLY A 108 14.77 -24.50 -0.70
CA GLY A 108 15.27 -25.87 -0.90
C GLY A 108 15.39 -26.66 0.41
N ASP A 109 15.80 -25.99 1.49
CA ASP A 109 16.10 -26.63 2.79
C ASP A 109 15.22 -26.09 3.93
N TRP A 110 14.15 -25.35 3.61
CA TRP A 110 13.33 -24.68 4.61
C TRP A 110 12.35 -25.65 5.29
N PRO A 111 12.37 -25.79 6.63
CA PRO A 111 11.62 -26.84 7.33
C PRO A 111 10.11 -26.57 7.46
N PHE A 112 9.63 -25.40 7.05
CA PHE A 112 8.21 -25.04 7.14
C PHE A 112 7.57 -25.00 5.75
N ALA A 113 6.35 -25.53 5.63
CA ALA A 113 5.54 -25.23 4.46
C ALA A 113 5.25 -23.71 4.44
N ASN A 114 5.32 -23.09 3.26
CA ASN A 114 5.08 -21.67 2.96
C ASN A 114 6.29 -20.74 2.81
N CYS A 115 7.49 -21.29 2.58
CA CYS A 115 8.66 -20.47 2.23
C CYS A 115 8.40 -19.54 1.03
N ASN A 116 7.81 -20.07 -0.05
CA ASN A 116 7.52 -19.30 -1.27
C ASN A 116 6.53 -18.16 -1.01
N GLN A 117 5.55 -18.38 -0.14
CA GLN A 117 4.55 -17.38 0.23
C GLN A 117 5.16 -16.28 1.09
N LEU A 118 6.14 -16.59 1.96
CA LEU A 118 6.90 -15.60 2.72
C LEU A 118 7.77 -14.73 1.81
N ASN A 119 8.48 -15.35 0.86
CA ASN A 119 9.23 -14.61 -0.15
C ASN A 119 8.32 -13.74 -1.02
N ALA A 120 7.15 -14.26 -1.41
CA ALA A 120 6.16 -13.48 -2.15
C ALA A 120 5.63 -12.31 -1.31
N LEU A 121 5.37 -12.51 -0.02
CA LEU A 121 4.94 -11.46 0.90
C LEU A 121 5.97 -10.33 0.99
N GLU A 122 7.25 -10.67 1.15
CA GLU A 122 8.34 -9.70 1.16
C GLU A 122 8.41 -8.92 -0.15
N ALA A 123 8.35 -9.62 -1.29
CA ALA A 123 8.35 -8.99 -2.61
C ALA A 123 7.16 -8.03 -2.78
N PHE A 124 5.94 -8.44 -2.39
CA PHE A 124 4.76 -7.59 -2.47
C PHE A 124 4.84 -6.36 -1.55
N ALA A 125 5.46 -6.48 -0.38
CA ALA A 125 5.68 -5.35 0.52
C ALA A 125 6.59 -4.30 -0.13
N TRP A 126 7.72 -4.71 -0.71
CA TRP A 126 8.63 -3.82 -1.42
C TRP A 126 8.01 -3.21 -2.69
N ILE A 127 7.29 -4.01 -3.49
CA ILE A 127 6.59 -3.52 -4.68
C ILE A 127 5.55 -2.46 -4.28
N SER A 128 4.77 -2.71 -3.22
CA SER A 128 3.78 -1.75 -2.72
C SER A 128 4.43 -0.46 -2.24
N TRP A 129 5.56 -0.55 -1.52
CA TRP A 129 6.33 0.62 -1.10
C TRP A 129 6.84 1.45 -2.29
N ILE A 130 7.38 0.82 -3.34
CA ILE A 130 7.84 1.52 -4.55
C ILE A 130 6.68 2.27 -5.22
N ILE A 131 5.53 1.60 -5.38
CA ILE A 131 4.35 2.21 -6.02
C ILE A 131 3.88 3.42 -5.21
N ILE A 132 3.79 3.29 -3.87
CA ILE A 132 3.41 4.40 -3.00
C ILE A 132 4.44 5.54 -3.05
N THR A 133 5.73 5.23 -3.18
CA THR A 133 6.80 6.23 -3.35
C THR A 133 6.59 7.05 -4.62
N ILE A 134 6.32 6.38 -5.73
CA ILE A 134 6.02 7.03 -7.01
C ILE A 134 4.76 7.91 -6.88
N MET A 135 3.69 7.39 -6.27
CA MET A 135 2.46 8.15 -6.05
C MET A 135 2.67 9.39 -5.16
N LEU A 136 3.44 9.25 -4.08
CA LEU A 136 3.78 10.36 -3.20
C LEU A 136 4.57 11.44 -3.95
N ALA A 137 5.55 11.05 -4.76
CA ALA A 137 6.30 11.97 -5.61
C ALA A 137 5.40 12.74 -6.58
N PHE A 138 4.44 12.06 -7.23
CA PHE A 138 3.46 12.72 -8.11
C PHE A 138 2.58 13.73 -7.36
N VAL A 139 2.08 13.38 -6.17
CA VAL A 139 1.24 14.29 -5.37
C VAL A 139 2.03 15.50 -4.88
N LEU A 140 3.29 15.32 -4.46
CA LEU A 140 4.17 16.42 -4.09
C LEU A 140 4.48 17.34 -5.28
N PHE A 141 4.71 16.76 -6.46
CA PHE A 141 4.92 17.53 -7.69
C PHE A 141 3.68 18.34 -8.08
N ALA A 142 2.49 17.70 -8.04
CA ALA A 142 1.22 18.38 -8.30
C ALA A 142 0.96 19.51 -7.30
N GLY A 143 1.22 19.27 -6.01
CA GLY A 143 1.13 20.28 -4.96
C GLY A 143 2.10 21.44 -5.17
N ALA A 144 3.35 21.17 -5.55
CA ALA A 144 4.33 22.20 -5.88
C ALA A 144 3.92 23.04 -7.09
N ARG A 145 3.30 22.42 -8.12
CA ARG A 145 2.76 23.14 -9.28
C ARG A 145 1.58 24.04 -8.88
N SER A 146 0.64 23.51 -8.10
CA SER A 146 -0.53 24.26 -7.59
C SER A 146 -0.13 25.44 -6.69
N ALA A 147 0.88 25.24 -5.84
CA ALA A 147 1.42 26.32 -5.02
C ALA A 147 2.04 27.45 -5.86
N ARG A 148 2.69 27.10 -6.98
CA ARG A 148 3.28 28.08 -7.91
C ARG A 148 2.24 28.83 -8.75
N SER A 149 1.05 28.26 -9.00
CA SER A 149 -0.05 28.89 -9.74
C SER A 149 -0.96 29.78 -8.88
N GLY A 150 -0.67 29.93 -7.58
CA GLY A 150 -1.41 30.81 -6.68
C GLY A 150 -2.66 30.21 -6.03
N SER A 151 -3.00 28.95 -6.34
CA SER A 151 -4.15 28.22 -5.77
C SER A 151 -3.80 27.45 -4.47
N GLY A 152 -2.51 27.33 -4.13
CA GLY A 152 -2.04 26.71 -2.89
C GLY A 152 -2.24 25.19 -2.84
N PHE A 153 -2.01 24.57 -1.67
CA PHE A 153 -2.16 23.11 -1.44
C PHE A 153 -3.58 22.68 -1.08
N GLY A 154 -4.49 23.64 -0.85
CA GLY A 154 -5.90 23.39 -0.52
C GLY A 154 -6.80 23.22 -1.75
N GLY A 155 -6.28 23.45 -2.95
CA GLY A 155 -7.04 23.37 -4.19
C GLY A 155 -7.48 21.95 -4.58
N PRO A 156 -8.56 21.81 -5.34
CA PRO A 156 -9.02 20.53 -5.88
C PRO A 156 -8.02 19.96 -6.90
N MET A 157 -7.86 18.62 -6.92
CA MET A 157 -6.96 17.93 -7.87
C MET A 157 -7.45 17.89 -9.33
N VAL A 158 -8.60 18.50 -9.65
CA VAL A 158 -9.23 18.43 -10.98
C VAL A 158 -8.82 19.59 -11.91
N ASP A 159 -8.27 20.69 -11.38
CA ASP A 159 -8.09 21.95 -12.12
C ASP A 159 -6.61 22.32 -12.42
N VAL A 160 -5.68 21.36 -12.48
CA VAL A 160 -4.25 21.60 -12.79
C VAL A 160 -3.81 21.22 -14.21
#